data_AF-A0A2R6Q617-F1
#
_entry.id   AF-A0A2R6Q617-F1
#
_cell.length_a   1.000
_cell.length_b   1.000
_cell.length_c   1.000
_cell.angle_alpha   90.00
_cell.angle_beta   90.00
_cell.angle_gamma   90.00
#
_symmetry.space_group_name_H-M   'P 1'
#
loop_
_entity.id
_entity.type
_entity.pdbx_description
1 polymer ?
#
loop_
_entity_poly.entity_id
_entity_poly.type
_entity_poly.pdbx_seq_one_letter_code
_entity_poly.pdbx_strand_id
1 'polypeptide(L)'
;MNPQEKVKIEKEPMKLFMVKIEELANLSLEEIEKSKQTKDDIDIRLKWLGLFHRRKHQYGRSMIRLKLPNGVTTSVPTLYLASVIRLYGEEGCADVTTRQNWQIRGVVFPDVPEILKGLTEVGLTSLQSRMDNVRNPVGNPLPGLTPTGLSIPGLTRTCCLTSSPPIVISCIVVAH
;
A
#
# COMPACT_ATOMS: atom_id res chain seq x y z
N MET A 1 19.16 23.12 -0.93
CA MET A 1 18.32 22.13 -0.24
C MET A 1 16.93 22.15 -0.84
N ASN A 2 16.47 21.02 -1.36
CA ASN A 2 15.20 20.87 -2.07
C ASN A 2 14.01 21.09 -1.10
N PRO A 3 12.84 21.63 -1.51
CA PRO A 3 11.72 21.83 -0.59
C PRO A 3 11.30 20.55 0.16
N GLN A 4 11.42 19.39 -0.48
CA GLN A 4 11.14 18.07 0.11
C GLN A 4 12.11 17.70 1.24
N GLU A 5 13.36 18.18 1.18
CA GLU A 5 14.35 17.96 2.24
C GLU A 5 14.06 18.84 3.46
N LYS A 6 13.58 20.08 3.25
CA LYS A 6 13.14 20.98 4.33
C LYS A 6 12.03 20.34 5.17
N VAL A 7 11.04 19.73 4.51
CA VAL A 7 9.89 19.07 5.17
C VAL A 7 10.33 17.94 6.10
N LYS A 8 11.40 17.21 5.76
CA LYS A 8 11.95 16.12 6.59
C LYS A 8 12.69 16.65 7.82
N ILE A 9 13.39 17.77 7.67
CA ILE A 9 14.13 18.41 8.77
C ILE A 9 13.16 19.02 9.76
N GLU A 10 12.08 19.66 9.28
CA GLU A 10 11.05 20.25 10.14
C GLU A 10 10.38 19.21 11.05
N LYS A 11 10.09 18.02 10.52
CA LYS A 11 9.45 16.94 11.28
C LYS A 11 9.73 15.59 10.63
N GLU A 12 10.21 14.66 11.45
CA GLU A 12 10.47 13.29 11.01
C GLU A 12 9.18 12.58 10.59
N PRO A 13 9.09 12.08 9.35
CA PRO A 13 7.87 11.48 8.83
C PRO A 13 7.49 10.15 9.52
N MET A 14 8.48 9.41 10.05
CA MET A 14 8.23 8.13 10.73
C MET A 14 7.52 8.31 12.08
N LYS A 15 7.69 9.47 12.75
CA LYS A 15 6.98 9.77 14.01
C LYS A 15 5.46 9.80 13.83
N LEU A 16 4.99 10.07 12.61
CA LEU A 16 3.56 10.08 12.28
C LEU A 16 2.92 8.70 12.45
N PHE A 17 3.64 7.62 12.09
CA PHE A 17 3.18 6.24 12.29
C PHE A 17 3.07 5.89 13.77
N MET A 18 4.11 6.24 14.53
CA MET A 18 4.29 5.71 15.89
C MET A 18 3.42 6.40 16.92
N VAL A 19 3.02 7.66 16.70
CA VAL A 19 2.45 8.49 17.78
C VAL A 19 1.15 9.20 17.41
N LYS A 20 0.85 9.48 16.13
CA LYS A 20 -0.13 10.55 15.80
C LYS A 20 -1.14 10.26 14.69
N ILE A 21 -1.22 9.04 14.16
CA ILE A 21 -2.12 8.80 13.03
C ILE A 21 -3.60 8.91 13.43
N GLU A 22 -3.95 8.50 14.64
CA GLU A 22 -5.31 8.58 15.19
C GLU A 22 -5.72 10.04 15.46
N GLU A 23 -4.80 10.87 15.99
CA GLU A 23 -5.04 12.30 16.18
C GLU A 23 -5.29 13.02 14.84
N LEU A 24 -4.50 12.68 13.82
CA LEU A 24 -4.62 13.28 12.50
C LEU A 24 -5.94 12.84 11.84
N ALA A 25 -6.29 11.55 11.94
CA ALA A 25 -7.50 10.97 11.35
C ALA A 25 -8.80 11.60 11.86
N ASN A 26 -8.81 12.12 13.09
CA ASN A 26 -9.96 12.80 13.69
C ASN A 26 -10.14 14.26 13.23
N LEU A 27 -9.15 14.84 12.54
CA LEU A 27 -9.24 16.21 12.03
C LEU A 27 -9.97 16.25 10.70
N SER A 28 -10.75 17.32 10.49
CA SER A 28 -11.41 17.55 9.20
C SER A 28 -10.39 17.99 8.14
N LEU A 29 -10.63 17.63 6.88
CA LEU A 29 -9.78 18.01 5.74
C LEU A 29 -9.58 19.54 5.65
N GLU A 30 -10.62 20.31 5.99
CA GLU A 30 -10.57 21.77 5.98
C GLU A 30 -9.61 22.33 7.04
N GLU A 31 -9.59 21.75 8.24
CA GLU A 31 -8.66 22.14 9.30
C GLU A 31 -7.22 21.80 8.93
N ILE A 32 -7.03 20.67 8.24
CA ILE A 32 -5.73 20.24 7.75
C ILE A 32 -5.20 21.21 6.69
N GLU A 33 -6.07 21.76 5.83
CA GLU A 33 -5.65 22.71 4.80
C GLU A 33 -5.30 24.11 5.33
N LYS A 34 -5.83 24.51 6.50
CA LYS A 34 -5.54 25.80 7.14
C LYS A 34 -4.09 25.92 7.61
N SER A 35 -3.48 24.82 8.05
CA SER A 35 -2.10 24.80 8.52
C SER A 35 -1.15 24.21 7.48
N LYS A 36 -0.09 24.96 7.14
CA LYS A 36 0.96 24.47 6.24
C LYS A 36 1.59 23.16 6.75
N GLN A 37 1.77 23.03 8.06
CA GLN A 37 2.43 21.86 8.64
C GLN A 37 1.59 20.59 8.50
N THR A 38 0.28 20.71 8.74
CA THR A 38 -0.68 19.59 8.61
C THR A 38 -0.93 19.23 7.15
N LYS A 39 -0.93 20.23 6.26
CA LYS A 39 -0.95 20.01 4.82
C LYS A 39 0.26 19.22 4.34
N ASP A 40 1.46 19.57 4.79
CA ASP A 40 2.69 18.83 4.46
C ASP A 40 2.67 17.42 5.08
N ASP A 41 2.04 17.23 6.24
CA ASP A 41 1.81 15.91 6.82
C ASP A 41 1.02 15.02 5.86
N ILE A 42 -0.10 15.51 5.31
CA ILE A 42 -0.96 14.74 4.41
C ILE A 42 -0.36 14.56 3.01
N ASP A 43 0.15 15.64 2.40
CA ASP A 43 0.60 15.60 1.01
C ASP A 43 1.97 14.94 0.85
N ILE A 44 2.82 15.00 1.88
CA ILE A 44 4.22 14.55 1.81
C ILE A 44 4.52 13.46 2.83
N ARG A 45 4.28 13.68 4.13
CA ARG A 45 4.74 12.75 5.18
C ARG A 45 3.97 11.43 5.19
N LEU A 46 2.67 11.45 4.89
CA LEU A 46 1.83 10.24 4.75
C LEU A 46 2.34 9.26 3.68
N LYS A 47 3.14 9.73 2.72
CA LYS A 47 3.77 8.84 1.72
C LYS A 47 4.76 7.84 2.34
N TRP A 48 5.30 8.14 3.53
CA TRP A 48 6.09 7.18 4.31
C TRP A 48 5.24 6.06 4.90
N LEU A 49 3.93 6.27 5.05
CA LEU A 49 2.97 5.23 5.48
C LEU A 49 2.32 4.52 4.28
N GLY A 50 2.74 4.88 3.06
CA GLY A 50 2.16 4.36 1.84
C GLY A 50 0.81 4.97 1.48
N LEU A 51 0.44 6.10 2.08
CA LEU A 51 -0.81 6.83 1.84
C LEU A 51 -0.56 8.00 0.88
N PHE A 52 -1.41 8.13 -0.13
CA PHE A 52 -1.32 9.17 -1.15
C PHE A 52 -2.62 9.92 -1.27
N HIS A 53 -2.64 11.15 -0.76
CA HIS A 53 -3.78 12.03 -0.94
C HIS A 53 -3.93 12.44 -2.41
N ARG A 54 -5.13 12.27 -2.99
CA ARG A 54 -5.43 12.49 -4.41
C ARG A 54 -6.10 13.84 -4.68
N ARG A 55 -5.57 14.91 -4.09
CA ARG A 55 -6.09 16.30 -4.14
C ARG A 55 -6.71 16.74 -5.48
N LYS A 56 -6.04 16.46 -6.61
CA LYS A 56 -6.46 16.96 -7.94
C LYS A 56 -7.60 16.17 -8.60
N HIS A 57 -7.66 14.85 -8.39
CA HIS A 57 -8.56 13.97 -9.14
C HIS A 57 -9.68 13.37 -8.28
N GLN A 58 -9.43 13.17 -6.98
CA GLN A 58 -10.39 12.62 -6.03
C GLN A 58 -10.14 13.30 -4.68
N TYR A 59 -10.79 14.45 -4.47
CA TYR A 59 -10.62 15.23 -3.24
C TYR A 59 -11.13 14.43 -2.03
N GLY A 60 -10.41 14.51 -0.91
CA GLY A 60 -10.72 13.75 0.31
C GLY A 60 -10.43 12.24 0.24
N ARG A 61 -10.01 11.70 -0.92
CA ARG A 61 -9.67 10.29 -1.08
C ARG A 61 -8.17 10.07 -1.12
N SER A 62 -7.77 8.92 -0.62
CA SER A 62 -6.38 8.47 -0.55
C SER A 62 -6.22 7.13 -1.24
N MET A 63 -5.05 6.95 -1.85
CA MET A 63 -4.59 5.64 -2.33
C MET A 63 -3.63 5.07 -1.31
N ILE A 64 -3.72 3.76 -1.03
CA ILE A 64 -2.75 3.04 -0.20
C ILE A 64 -1.92 2.13 -1.09
N ARG A 65 -0.60 2.16 -0.92
CA ARG A 65 0.33 1.24 -1.56
C ARG A 65 1.02 0.37 -0.53
N LEU A 66 0.99 -0.93 -0.77
CA LEU A 66 1.59 -1.91 0.11
C LEU A 66 3.10 -2.08 -0.12
N LYS A 67 3.74 -2.91 0.69
CA LYS A 67 5.00 -3.59 0.38
C LYS A 67 4.72 -5.08 0.29
N LEU A 68 5.11 -5.64 -0.83
CA LEU A 68 4.84 -7.01 -1.22
C LEU A 68 6.08 -7.61 -1.88
N PRO A 69 7.03 -8.13 -1.08
CA PRO A 69 8.26 -8.69 -1.64
C PRO A 69 7.91 -9.84 -2.61
N ASN A 70 8.53 -9.82 -3.80
CA ASN A 70 8.30 -10.79 -4.88
C ASN A 70 6.85 -10.85 -5.41
N GLY A 71 5.97 -9.93 -5.00
CA GLY A 71 4.57 -9.94 -5.44
C GLY A 71 3.73 -11.11 -4.93
N VAL A 72 4.19 -11.84 -3.91
CA VAL A 72 3.50 -13.02 -3.41
C VAL A 72 2.40 -12.61 -2.44
N THR A 73 1.14 -12.94 -2.77
CA THR A 73 -0.02 -12.80 -1.87
C THR A 73 -0.71 -14.15 -1.69
N THR A 74 -1.37 -14.34 -0.56
CA THR A 74 -2.29 -15.45 -0.32
C THR A 74 -3.75 -14.98 -0.48
N SER A 75 -4.70 -15.91 -0.43
CA SER A 75 -6.13 -15.59 -0.54
C SER A 75 -6.63 -14.67 0.57
N VAL A 76 -6.19 -14.89 1.82
CA VAL A 76 -6.68 -14.13 2.99
C VAL A 76 -6.38 -12.62 2.89
N PRO A 77 -5.14 -12.17 2.68
CA PRO A 77 -4.85 -10.74 2.52
C PRO A 77 -5.52 -10.14 1.27
N THR A 78 -5.66 -10.92 0.19
CA THR A 78 -6.33 -10.46 -1.03
C THR A 78 -7.83 -10.23 -0.81
N LEU A 79 -8.49 -11.13 -0.08
CA LEU A 79 -9.89 -10.98 0.31
C LEU A 79 -10.09 -9.80 1.26
N TYR A 80 -9.15 -9.55 2.17
CA TYR A 80 -9.16 -8.36 3.02
C TYR A 80 -9.05 -7.06 2.20
N LEU A 81 -8.14 -7.00 1.22
CA LEU A 81 -8.06 -5.83 0.33
C LEU A 81 -9.37 -5.64 -0.44
N ALA A 82 -9.99 -6.73 -0.89
CA ALA A 82 -11.29 -6.70 -1.56
C ALA A 82 -12.42 -6.21 -0.65
N SER A 83 -12.43 -6.59 0.63
CA SER A 83 -13.44 -6.09 1.58
C SER A 83 -13.27 -4.60 1.86
N VAL A 84 -12.03 -4.12 1.97
CA VAL A 84 -11.74 -2.69 2.18
C VAL A 84 -12.21 -1.85 0.98
N ILE A 85 -11.85 -2.23 -0.26
CA ILE A 85 -12.27 -1.45 -1.45
C ILE A 85 -13.79 -1.47 -1.63
N ARG A 86 -14.47 -2.54 -1.23
CA ARG A 86 -15.92 -2.69 -1.37
C ARG A 86 -16.70 -1.67 -0.53
N LEU A 87 -16.13 -1.18 0.56
CA LEU A 87 -16.72 -0.11 1.38
C LEU A 87 -16.84 1.22 0.62
N TYR A 88 -16.03 1.42 -0.42
CA TYR A 88 -15.95 2.69 -1.14
C TYR A 88 -16.72 2.70 -2.48
N GLY A 89 -17.39 1.61 -2.84
CA GLY A 89 -18.26 1.52 -4.02
C GLY A 89 -17.54 1.93 -5.31
N GLU A 90 -18.11 2.88 -6.05
CA GLU A 90 -17.59 3.37 -7.33
C GLU A 90 -16.21 4.05 -7.22
N GLU A 91 -15.87 4.59 -6.05
CA GLU A 91 -14.56 5.20 -5.78
C GLU A 91 -13.50 4.17 -5.37
N GLY A 92 -13.93 2.94 -5.06
CA GLY A 92 -13.11 1.83 -4.61
C GLY A 92 -12.61 0.98 -5.77
N CYS A 93 -11.30 0.96 -5.98
CA CYS A 93 -10.68 0.01 -6.90
C CYS A 93 -9.28 -0.40 -6.45
N ALA A 94 -8.78 -1.48 -7.03
CA ALA A 94 -7.44 -1.98 -6.77
C ALA A 94 -6.65 -2.14 -8.08
N ASP A 95 -5.40 -1.71 -8.07
CA ASP A 95 -4.49 -1.81 -9.22
C ASP A 95 -3.26 -2.65 -8.88
N VAL A 96 -2.85 -3.50 -9.82
CA VAL A 96 -1.54 -4.14 -9.81
C VAL A 96 -0.53 -3.19 -10.44
N THR A 97 0.60 -2.98 -9.76
CA THR A 97 1.66 -2.07 -10.22
C THR A 97 2.72 -2.79 -11.04
N THR A 98 3.49 -2.03 -11.83
CA THR A 98 4.67 -2.52 -12.55
C THR A 98 5.77 -3.11 -11.66
N ARG A 99 5.67 -2.96 -10.33
CA ARG A 99 6.57 -3.56 -9.35
C ARG A 99 5.93 -4.72 -8.58
N GLN A 100 4.99 -5.45 -9.20
CA GLN A 100 4.32 -6.62 -8.61
C GLN A 100 3.76 -6.31 -7.21
N ASN A 101 2.95 -5.26 -7.11
CA ASN A 101 2.47 -4.76 -5.84
C ASN A 101 1.02 -4.31 -5.98
N TRP A 102 0.30 -4.21 -4.88
CA TRP A 102 -1.09 -3.76 -4.84
C TRP A 102 -1.18 -2.28 -4.46
N GLN A 103 -2.10 -1.58 -5.11
CA GLN A 103 -2.60 -0.28 -4.72
C GLN A 103 -4.10 -0.34 -4.56
N ILE A 104 -4.62 0.16 -3.45
CA ILE A 104 -6.07 0.31 -3.22
C ILE A 104 -6.43 1.79 -3.26
N ARG A 105 -7.60 2.12 -3.79
CA ARG A 105 -8.12 3.48 -3.95
C ARG A 105 -9.47 3.64 -3.26
N GLY A 106 -9.88 4.89 -3.05
CA GLY A 106 -11.16 5.24 -2.45
C GLY A 106 -11.11 5.45 -0.94
N VAL A 107 -9.96 5.25 -0.30
CA VAL A 107 -9.83 5.31 1.16
C VAL A 107 -10.07 6.73 1.67
N VAL A 108 -10.96 6.87 2.65
CA VAL A 108 -11.13 8.11 3.41
C VAL A 108 -10.15 8.17 4.56
N PHE A 109 -9.79 9.37 4.97
CA PHE A 109 -8.76 9.56 5.98
C PHE A 109 -9.12 9.04 7.38
N PRO A 110 -10.38 9.15 7.86
CA PRO A 110 -10.79 8.58 9.16
C PRO A 110 -10.61 7.06 9.27
N ASP A 111 -10.75 6.32 8.17
CA ASP A 111 -10.67 4.85 8.16
C ASP A 111 -9.22 4.33 8.13
N VAL A 112 -8.25 5.21 7.89
CA VAL A 112 -6.84 4.84 7.74
C VAL A 112 -6.29 4.04 8.94
N PRO A 113 -6.50 4.45 10.20
CA PRO A 113 -5.96 3.73 11.35
C PRO A 113 -6.50 2.29 11.45
N GLU A 114 -7.80 2.10 11.16
CA GLU A 114 -8.43 0.77 11.16
C GLU A 114 -7.88 -0.10 10.02
N ILE A 115 -7.75 0.46 8.81
CA ILE A 115 -7.19 -0.26 7.67
C ILE A 115 -5.75 -0.70 7.94
N LEU A 116 -4.92 0.15 8.56
CA LEU A 116 -3.54 -0.21 8.91
C LEU A 116 -3.47 -1.33 9.96
N LYS A 117 -4.38 -1.34 10.93
CA LYS A 117 -4.51 -2.43 11.92
C LYS A 117 -4.86 -3.73 11.21
N GLY A 118 -5.92 -3.75 10.40
CA GLY A 118 -6.32 -4.96 9.67
C GLY A 118 -5.29 -5.42 8.62
N LEU A 119 -4.54 -4.51 7.99
CA LEU A 119 -3.40 -4.87 7.14
C LEU A 119 -2.33 -5.63 7.94
N THR A 120 -2.03 -5.16 9.15
CA THR A 120 -1.06 -5.80 10.04
C THR A 120 -1.53 -7.18 10.48
N GLU A 121 -2.83 -7.35 10.78
CA GLU A 121 -3.44 -8.63 11.15
C GLU A 121 -3.32 -9.69 10.04
N VAL A 122 -3.48 -9.28 8.77
CA VAL A 122 -3.29 -10.19 7.62
C VAL A 122 -1.84 -10.30 7.16
N GLY A 123 -0.87 -9.73 7.90
CA GLY A 123 0.55 -9.80 7.61
C GLY A 123 1.02 -8.92 6.44
N LEU A 124 0.23 -7.92 6.07
CA LEU A 124 0.59 -6.91 5.07
C LEU A 124 1.12 -5.63 5.74
N THR A 125 1.93 -4.87 5.00
CA THR A 125 2.40 -3.55 5.44
C THR A 125 2.35 -2.56 4.30
N SER A 126 2.08 -1.29 4.59
CA SER A 126 2.17 -0.17 3.64
C SER A 126 3.37 0.74 3.90
N LEU A 127 4.17 0.42 4.92
CA LEU A 127 5.27 1.25 5.37
C LEU A 127 6.33 1.44 4.29
N GLN A 128 6.80 2.68 4.21
CA GLN A 128 7.93 3.11 3.38
C GLN A 128 7.79 2.71 1.90
N SER A 129 6.56 2.60 1.39
CA SER A 129 6.33 2.15 0.00
C SER A 129 6.64 3.23 -1.05
N ARG A 130 6.81 4.49 -0.62
CA ARG A 130 7.17 5.61 -1.50
C ARG A 130 7.93 6.72 -0.78
N MET A 131 8.18 7.79 -1.52
CA MET A 131 9.07 8.89 -1.23
C MET A 131 10.52 8.40 -1.20
N ASP A 132 11.35 9.00 -0.35
CA ASP A 132 12.78 8.73 -0.23
C ASP A 132 13.01 7.50 0.64
N ASN A 133 12.40 6.39 0.20
CA ASN A 133 12.41 5.09 0.82
C ASN A 133 12.68 4.00 -0.21
N VAL A 134 13.18 2.86 0.28
CA VAL A 134 13.33 1.65 -0.52
C VAL A 134 11.95 1.17 -0.98
N ARG A 135 11.79 1.09 -2.30
CA ARG A 135 10.54 0.67 -2.95
C ARG A 135 10.33 -0.83 -2.83
N ASN A 136 9.24 -1.32 -3.40
CA ASN A 136 8.92 -2.74 -3.39
C ASN A 136 10.09 -3.57 -3.95
N PRO A 137 10.63 -4.54 -3.18
CA PRO A 137 11.61 -5.49 -3.69
C PRO A 137 10.93 -6.39 -4.73
N VAL A 138 11.39 -6.29 -5.98
CA VAL A 138 10.89 -7.10 -7.10
C VAL A 138 11.77 -8.33 -7.24
N GLY A 139 11.17 -9.49 -7.45
CA GLY A 139 11.88 -10.73 -7.69
C GLY A 139 11.33 -11.49 -8.88
N ASN A 140 11.84 -12.70 -9.08
CA ASN A 140 11.33 -13.62 -10.07
C ASN A 140 9.87 -13.97 -9.74
N PRO A 141 8.90 -13.80 -10.66
CA PRO A 141 7.51 -14.20 -10.44
C PRO A 141 7.32 -15.73 -10.30
N LEU A 142 8.30 -16.52 -10.73
CA LEU A 142 8.28 -17.97 -10.67
C LEU A 142 9.46 -18.52 -9.84
N PRO A 143 9.60 -18.13 -8.55
CA PRO A 143 10.72 -18.59 -7.74
C PRO A 143 10.56 -20.10 -7.48
N GLY A 144 11.55 -20.89 -7.91
CA GLY A 144 11.56 -22.34 -7.71
C GLY A 144 10.56 -23.13 -8.58
N LEU A 145 9.86 -22.49 -9.52
CA LEU A 145 8.97 -23.16 -10.49
C LEU A 145 9.58 -23.31 -11.88
N THR A 146 10.65 -22.59 -12.20
CA THR A 146 11.34 -22.72 -13.50
C THR A 146 12.52 -23.68 -13.40
N PRO A 147 12.71 -24.59 -14.39
CA PRO A 147 13.85 -25.50 -14.43
C PRO A 147 15.20 -24.76 -14.47
N THR A 148 15.22 -23.55 -15.04
CA THR A 148 16.42 -22.73 -15.25
C THR A 148 16.63 -21.67 -14.18
N GLY A 149 15.69 -21.53 -13.23
CA GLY A 149 15.78 -20.53 -12.17
C GLY A 149 16.67 -21.01 -11.03
N LEU A 150 17.65 -20.20 -10.64
CA LEU A 150 18.47 -20.46 -9.46
C LEU A 150 17.55 -20.59 -8.23
N SER A 151 17.41 -21.80 -7.69
CA SER A 151 16.56 -22.07 -6.54
C SER A 151 17.17 -21.41 -5.30
N ILE A 152 16.49 -20.41 -4.75
CA ILE A 152 16.87 -19.84 -3.45
C ILE A 152 16.27 -20.75 -2.36
N PRO A 153 17.09 -21.45 -1.56
CA PRO A 153 16.57 -22.28 -0.49
C PRO A 153 15.84 -21.42 0.55
N GLY A 154 14.60 -21.80 0.89
CA GLY A 154 13.78 -21.13 1.92
C GLY A 154 12.59 -20.30 1.40
N LEU A 155 12.49 -20.06 0.08
CA LEU A 155 11.35 -19.31 -0.50
C LEU A 155 10.27 -20.21 -1.13
N THR A 156 10.54 -21.51 -1.27
CA THR A 156 9.63 -22.53 -1.82
C THR A 156 8.64 -23.04 -0.76
N ARG A 157 7.75 -22.15 -0.31
CA ARG A 157 6.37 -22.54 0.03
C ARG A 157 5.42 -21.71 -0.82
N THR A 158 5.61 -21.79 -2.13
CA THR A 158 4.53 -21.51 -3.07
C THR A 158 3.37 -22.42 -2.66
N CYS A 159 2.23 -21.84 -2.30
CA CYS A 159 0.99 -22.59 -2.14
C CYS A 159 0.66 -23.25 -3.48
N CYS A 160 1.17 -24.46 -3.68
CA CYS A 160 0.56 -25.40 -4.59
C CYS A 160 -0.82 -25.69 -4.01
N LEU A 161 -1.83 -24.98 -4.49
CA LEU A 161 -3.23 -25.32 -4.27
C LEU A 161 -3.45 -26.72 -4.83
N THR A 162 -3.32 -27.74 -3.97
CA THR A 162 -3.80 -29.09 -4.25
C THR A 162 -5.31 -29.09 -4.08
N SER A 163 -6.03 -28.56 -5.07
CA SER A 163 -7.44 -28.86 -5.26
C SER A 163 -7.76 -28.78 -6.74
N SER A 164 -7.90 -29.95 -7.35
CA SER A 164 -8.55 -30.15 -8.65
C SER A 164 -9.99 -29.61 -8.55
N PRO A 165 -10.49 -28.72 -9.42
CA PRO A 165 -9.92 -28.18 -10.66
C PRO A 165 -9.11 -26.88 -10.45
N PRO A 166 -8.08 -26.62 -11.29
CA PRO A 166 -7.19 -25.48 -11.14
C PRO A 166 -7.85 -24.19 -11.66
N ILE A 167 -8.52 -23.44 -10.79
CA ILE A 167 -8.75 -22.01 -11.04
C ILE A 167 -7.43 -21.30 -10.71
N VAL A 168 -6.50 -21.39 -11.65
CA VAL A 168 -5.30 -20.56 -11.66
C VAL A 168 -5.75 -19.17 -12.07
N ILE A 169 -6.08 -18.32 -11.11
CA ILE A 169 -6.05 -16.86 -11.34
C ILE A 169 -4.56 -16.48 -11.37
N SER A 170 -3.89 -16.91 -12.44
CA SER A 170 -2.71 -16.22 -12.91
C SER A 170 -3.26 -14.92 -13.48
N CYS A 171 -3.06 -13.81 -12.76
CA CYS A 171 -3.22 -12.49 -13.33
C CYS A 171 -2.15 -12.29 -14.40
N ILE A 172 -2.34 -12.96 -15.54
CA ILE A 172 -1.67 -12.68 -16.80
C ILE A 172 -2.21 -11.33 -17.24
N VAL A 173 -1.37 -10.31 -17.09
CA VAL A 173 -1.57 -9.01 -17.72
C VAL A 173 -1.47 -9.24 -19.22
N VAL A 174 -2.61 -9.35 -19.91
CA VAL A 174 -2.69 -9.00 -21.33
C VAL A 174 -2.79 -7.48 -21.36
N ALA A 175 -1.66 -6.82 -21.58
CA ALA A 175 -1.66 -5.44 -22.03
C ALA A 175 -1.90 -5.45 -23.55
N HIS A 176 -3.01 -4.85 -23.99
CA HIS A 176 -3.16 -4.37 -25.36
C HIS A 176 -2.39 -3.06 -25.53
#